data_AF-A0A9E6CPJ8-F1
#
_entry.id   AF-A0A9E6CPJ8-F1
#
_cell.length_a   1.000
_cell.length_b   1.000
_cell.length_c   1.000
_cell.angle_alpha   90.00
_cell.angle_beta   90.00
_cell.angle_gamma   90.00
#
_symmetry.space_group_name_H-M   'P 1'
#
loop_
_entity.id
_entity.type
_entity.pdbx_description
1 polymer ?
#
loop_
_entity_poly.entity_id
_entity_poly.type
_entity_poly.pdbx_seq_one_letter_code
_entity_poly.pdbx_strand_id
1 'polypeptide(L)'
;MSVEANIVEMAKAARAASVAMAKCSSKKKNEVLIAIADRIEQQAAIVQKENQKDLVRAKEMGLSDAMIDRLAGTDATIKSMADGLKEVARLND
;
A
#
# COMPACT_ATOMS: atom_id res chain seq x y z
N MET A 1 -13.60 -1.59 21.45
CA MET A 1 -14.38 -1.79 20.21
C MET A 1 -14.11 -3.20 19.70
N SER A 2 -15.13 -3.93 19.25
CA SER A 2 -14.94 -5.28 18.73
C SER A 2 -14.41 -5.25 17.29
N VAL A 3 -13.85 -6.37 16.81
CA VAL A 3 -13.37 -6.48 15.42
C VAL A 3 -14.52 -6.26 14.44
N GLU A 4 -15.69 -6.82 14.75
CA GLU A 4 -16.92 -6.68 13.96
C GLU A 4 -17.33 -5.22 13.85
N ALA A 5 -17.33 -4.48 14.97
CA ALA A 5 -17.68 -3.07 14.97
C ALA A 5 -16.70 -2.24 14.11
N ASN A 6 -15.39 -2.52 14.20
CA ASN A 6 -14.39 -1.83 13.39
C ASN A 6 -14.57 -2.10 11.88
N ILE A 7 -14.81 -3.35 11.51
CA ILE A 7 -15.04 -3.72 10.11
C ILE A 7 -16.30 -3.03 9.56
N VAL A 8 -17.39 -2.99 10.35
CA VAL A 8 -18.63 -2.30 9.96
C VAL A 8 -18.40 -0.81 9.72
N GLU A 9 -17.65 -0.14 10.61
CA GLU A 9 -17.36 1.28 10.44
C GLU A 9 -16.43 1.56 9.24
N MET A 10 -15.41 0.73 9.02
CA MET A 10 -14.55 0.82 7.83
C MET A 10 -15.38 0.66 6.54
N ALA A 11 -16.31 -0.29 6.51
CA ALA A 11 -17.19 -0.52 5.35
C ALA A 11 -18.12 0.66 5.08
N LYS A 12 -18.71 1.26 6.13
CA LYS A 12 -19.55 2.47 6.00
C LYS A 12 -18.73 3.64 5.45
N ALA A 13 -17.53 3.87 5.98
CA ALA A 13 -16.65 4.93 5.53
C ALA A 13 -16.21 4.74 4.07
N ALA A 14 -15.84 3.51 3.68
CA ALA A 14 -15.49 3.18 2.30
C ALA A 14 -16.66 3.40 1.33
N ARG A 15 -17.89 3.01 1.72
CA ARG A 15 -19.10 3.24 0.92
C ARG A 15 -19.41 4.73 0.75
N ALA A 16 -19.20 5.54 1.77
CA ALA A 16 -19.37 6.99 1.66
C ALA A 16 -18.32 7.61 0.72
N ALA A 17 -17.06 7.20 0.84
CA ALA A 17 -15.96 7.70 0.01
C ALA A 17 -16.06 7.30 -1.48
N SER A 18 -16.65 6.13 -1.78
CA SER A 18 -16.75 5.63 -3.16
C SER A 18 -17.53 6.57 -4.08
N VAL A 19 -18.53 7.28 -3.55
CA VAL A 19 -19.32 8.26 -4.31
C VAL A 19 -18.47 9.43 -4.79
N ALA A 20 -17.55 9.91 -3.95
CA ALA A 20 -16.61 10.96 -4.34
C ALA A 20 -15.56 10.43 -5.32
N MET A 21 -15.05 9.22 -5.09
CA MET A 21 -14.08 8.58 -6.00
C MET A 21 -14.64 8.36 -7.39
N ALA A 22 -15.91 7.94 -7.52
CA ALA A 22 -16.57 7.74 -8.81
C ALA A 22 -16.70 9.04 -9.64
N LYS A 23 -16.72 10.20 -8.99
CA LYS A 23 -16.78 11.52 -9.64
C LYS A 23 -15.39 12.11 -9.93
N CYS A 24 -14.32 11.47 -9.45
CA CYS A 24 -12.96 11.96 -9.63
C CYS A 24 -12.52 11.74 -11.07
N SER A 25 -12.00 12.79 -11.71
CA SER A 25 -11.50 12.69 -13.09
C SER A 25 -10.30 11.75 -13.18
N SER A 26 -10.14 11.07 -14.33
CA SER A 26 -8.95 10.23 -14.59
C SER A 26 -7.66 11.03 -14.48
N LYS A 27 -7.64 12.30 -14.93
CA LYS A 27 -6.49 13.18 -14.72
C LYS A 27 -6.11 13.29 -13.24
N LYS A 28 -7.09 13.55 -12.35
CA LYS A 28 -6.82 13.70 -10.92
C LYS A 28 -6.42 12.39 -10.26
N LYS A 29 -7.05 11.28 -10.65
CA LYS A 29 -6.65 9.92 -10.21
C LYS A 29 -5.18 9.65 -10.56
N ASN A 30 -4.77 9.94 -11.79
CA ASN A 30 -3.41 9.69 -12.27
C ASN A 30 -2.39 10.59 -11.58
N GLU A 31 -2.69 11.88 -11.37
CA GLU A 31 -1.83 12.78 -10.57
C GLU A 31 -1.58 12.23 -9.16
N VAL A 32 -2.61 11.67 -8.52
CA VAL A 32 -2.49 11.09 -7.18
C VAL A 32 -1.65 9.80 -7.20
N LEU A 33 -1.85 8.92 -8.19
CA LEU A 33 -1.06 7.70 -8.32
C LEU A 33 0.45 8.00 -8.47
N ILE A 34 0.80 8.98 -9.30
CA ILE A 34 2.18 9.43 -9.47
C ILE A 34 2.72 10.01 -8.16
N ALA A 35 1.96 10.88 -7.48
CA ALA A 35 2.38 11.46 -6.20
C ALA A 35 2.58 10.39 -5.10
N ILE A 36 1.76 9.34 -5.08
CA ILE A 36 1.93 8.21 -4.17
C ILE A 36 3.23 7.45 -4.50
N ALA A 37 3.49 7.18 -5.79
CA ALA A 37 4.70 6.50 -6.23
C ALA A 37 5.96 7.25 -5.78
N ASP A 38 6.01 8.57 -6.05
CA ASP A 38 7.13 9.42 -5.65
C ASP A 38 7.32 9.44 -4.13
N ARG A 39 6.22 9.47 -3.37
CA ARG A 39 6.26 9.48 -1.90
C ARG A 39 6.74 8.15 -1.33
N ILE A 40 6.37 7.03 -1.94
CA ILE A 40 6.87 5.70 -1.55
C ILE A 40 8.39 5.64 -1.74
N GLU A 41 8.90 6.12 -2.87
CA GLU A 41 10.35 6.17 -3.13
C GLU A 41 11.08 7.10 -2.14
N GLN A 42 10.53 8.30 -1.89
CA GLN A 42 11.11 9.26 -0.94
C GLN A 42 11.10 8.75 0.51
N GLN A 43 10.14 7.90 0.87
CA GLN A 43 10.00 7.34 2.22
C GLN A 43 10.51 5.91 2.33
N ALA A 44 11.24 5.40 1.33
CA ALA A 44 11.70 4.02 1.27
C ALA A 44 12.43 3.58 2.55
N ALA A 45 13.34 4.42 3.06
CA ALA A 45 14.09 4.16 4.28
C ALA A 45 13.19 4.02 5.52
N ILE A 46 12.10 4.79 5.60
CA ILE A 46 11.13 4.69 6.69
C ILE A 46 10.34 3.38 6.58
N VAL A 47 9.85 3.06 5.38
CA VAL A 47 9.11 1.81 5.12
C VAL A 47 9.96 0.59 5.46
N GLN A 48 11.22 0.57 5.03
CA GLN A 48 12.17 -0.50 5.32
C GLN A 48 12.46 -0.65 6.81
N LYS A 49 12.67 0.48 7.50
CA LYS A 49 12.92 0.48 8.94
C LYS A 49 11.75 -0.11 9.72
N GLU A 50 10.51 0.19 9.32
CA GLU A 50 9.33 -0.37 9.97
C GLU A 50 9.13 -1.84 9.59
N ASN A 51 9.29 -2.21 8.32
CA ASN A 51 9.20 -3.61 7.87
C ASN A 51 10.25 -4.51 8.53
N GLN A 52 11.43 -3.99 8.88
CA GLN A 52 12.44 -4.73 9.62
C GLN A 52 11.94 -5.21 10.99
N LYS A 53 11.06 -4.45 11.65
CA LYS A 53 10.42 -4.88 12.91
C LYS A 53 9.47 -6.04 12.67
N ASP A 54 8.72 -5.99 11.57
CA ASP A 54 7.82 -7.07 11.16
C ASP A 54 8.59 -8.34 10.80
N LEU A 55 9.74 -8.23 10.14
CA LEU A 55 10.61 -9.37 9.81
C LEU A 55 11.20 -10.03 11.06
N VAL A 56 11.59 -9.24 12.08
CA VAL A 56 12.04 -9.79 13.36
C VAL A 56 10.90 -10.56 14.03
N ARG A 57 9.72 -9.95 14.11
CA ARG A 57 8.54 -10.58 14.70
C ARG A 57 8.11 -11.85 13.95
N ALA A 58 8.18 -11.85 12.62
CA ALA A 58 7.88 -13.00 11.78
C ALA A 58 8.79 -14.19 12.08
N LYS A 59 10.09 -13.93 12.29
CA LYS A 59 11.05 -14.97 12.70
C LYS A 59 10.73 -15.52 14.08
N GLU A 60 10.42 -14.65 15.05
CA GLU A 60 10.02 -15.06 16.40
C GLU A 60 8.75 -15.90 16.41
N MET A 61 7.82 -15.61 15.49
CA MET A 61 6.59 -16.38 15.29
C MET A 61 6.79 -17.69 14.51
N GLY A 62 8.01 -17.99 14.06
CA GLY A 62 8.34 -19.22 13.35
C GLY A 62 7.76 -19.29 11.93
N LEU A 63 7.58 -18.15 11.26
CA LEU A 63 7.17 -18.14 9.85
C LEU A 63 8.24 -18.80 8.97
N SER A 64 7.80 -19.49 7.91
CA SER A 64 8.72 -20.09 6.94
C SER A 64 9.50 -19.04 6.16
N ASP A 65 10.68 -19.41 5.66
CA ASP A 65 11.53 -18.52 4.86
C ASP A 65 10.79 -17.95 3.63
N ALA A 66 9.92 -18.76 3.00
CA ALA A 66 9.10 -18.31 1.87
C ALA A 66 8.06 -17.23 2.28
N MET A 67 7.56 -17.26 3.51
CA MET A 67 6.67 -16.22 4.04
C MET A 67 7.44 -14.97 4.43
N ILE A 68 8.65 -15.12 4.97
CA ILE A 68 9.55 -14.00 5.32
C ILE A 68 10.01 -13.27 4.05
N ASP A 69 10.36 -14.01 2.99
CA ASP A 69 10.74 -13.44 1.70
C ASP A 69 9.62 -12.59 1.10
N ARG A 70 8.38 -13.10 1.12
CA ARG A 70 7.19 -12.33 0.69
C ARG A 70 6.89 -11.11 1.55
N LEU A 71 7.32 -11.10 2.81
CA LEU A 71 7.14 -9.96 3.73
C LEU A 71 8.23 -8.89 3.54
N ALA A 72 9.37 -9.23 2.93
CA ALA A 72 10.52 -8.35 2.84
C ALA A 72 10.28 -7.15 1.91
N GLY A 73 10.29 -5.95 2.51
CA GLY A 73 10.22 -4.66 1.82
C GLY A 73 11.57 -4.21 1.26
N THR A 74 12.20 -5.03 0.41
CA THR A 74 13.50 -4.70 -0.22
C THR A 74 13.42 -3.46 -1.11
N ASP A 75 14.57 -2.89 -1.50
CA ASP A 75 14.61 -1.81 -2.50
C ASP A 75 13.90 -2.19 -3.81
N ALA A 76 14.07 -3.43 -4.25
CA ALA A 76 13.40 -3.95 -5.44
C ALA A 76 11.87 -4.00 -5.27
N THR A 77 11.40 -4.42 -4.08
CA THR A 77 9.97 -4.44 -3.74
C THR A 77 9.38 -3.03 -3.77
N ILE A 78 10.05 -2.06 -3.12
CA ILE A 78 9.59 -0.67 -3.05
C ILE A 78 9.58 -0.02 -4.43
N LYS A 79 10.64 -0.24 -5.22
CA LYS A 79 10.69 0.23 -6.60
C LYS A 79 9.56 -0.36 -7.44
N SER A 80 9.31 -1.66 -7.34
CA SER A 80 8.21 -2.33 -8.03
C SER A 80 6.83 -1.75 -7.65
N MET A 81 6.62 -1.42 -6.37
CA MET A 81 5.38 -0.74 -5.93
C MET A 81 5.21 0.63 -6.60
N ALA A 82 6.25 1.44 -6.66
CA ALA A 82 6.21 2.75 -7.30
C ALA A 82 6.02 2.63 -8.82
N ASP A 83 6.75 1.72 -9.46
CA ASP A 83 6.64 1.47 -10.90
C ASP A 83 5.24 0.99 -11.29
N GLY A 84 4.64 0.07 -10.52
CA GLY A 84 3.27 -0.40 -10.76
C GLY A 84 2.23 0.72 -10.67
N LEU A 85 2.37 1.66 -9.73
CA LEU A 85 1.50 2.84 -9.66
C LEU A 85 1.67 3.75 -10.89
N LYS A 86 2.92 3.96 -11.33
CA LYS A 86 3.25 4.74 -12.54
C LYS A 86 2.71 4.08 -13.81
N GLU A 87 2.70 2.75 -13.87
CA GLU A 87 2.12 1.97 -14.98
C GLU A 87 0.60 2.11 -15.03
N VAL A 88 -0.09 1.93 -13.90
CA VAL A 88 -1.56 2.09 -13.84
C VAL A 88 -1.97 3.50 -14.24
N ALA A 89 -1.23 4.53 -13.81
CA ALA A 89 -1.49 5.92 -14.17
C ALA A 89 -1.35 6.22 -15.68
N ARG A 90 -0.71 5.34 -16.46
CA ARG A 90 -0.54 5.45 -17.93
C ARG A 90 -1.58 4.66 -18.71
N LEU A 91 -2.36 3.79 -18.07
CA LEU A 91 -3.42 3.05 -18.75
C LEU A 91 -4.47 4.04 -19.27
N ASN A 92 -4.98 3.76 -20.47
CA ASN A 92 -6.10 4.51 -21.02
C ASN A 92 -7.36 4.06 -20.27
N ASP A 93 -7.96 4.99 -19.53
CA ASP A 93 -9.25 4.85 -18.83
C ASP A 93 -10.43 5.11 -19.79
#